data_AF-A0AAD5X414-F1
#
_entry.id   AF-A0AAD5X414-F1
#
_cell.length_a   1.000
_cell.length_b   1.000
_cell.length_c   1.000
_cell.angle_alpha   90.00
_cell.angle_beta   90.00
_cell.angle_gamma   90.00
#
_symmetry.space_group_name_H-M   'P 1'
#
loop_
_entity.id
_entity.type
_entity.pdbx_description
1 polymer ?
#
loop_
_entity_poly.entity_id
_entity_poly.type
_entity_poly.pdbx_seq_one_letter_code
_entity_poly.pdbx_strand_id
1 'polypeptide(L)'
;MSNMDPRLLKMKRLFRSGELVYGKKVGDPTIMMDLAEELGRPREEGDPANGLIPCFLAHGGVEGCAKHKRLVWRRGFLDALKVYIPGHILPTLLFHRRRLLKSPTKTLNHLVPSVLRSSTFLASYITTLWIFICLCRNTLQRDTTLGPILGSIASGFTLLLEKKERRREVAVYCVPKAVESAWWRWTAGRGFGGGWTGSGVEVGAFSVAMG
;
A
#
# COMPACT_ATOMS: atom_id res chain seq x y z
N MET A 1 -5.20 -7.29 -0.64
CA MET A 1 -5.58 -5.85 -0.63
C MET A 1 -4.72 -4.99 -1.56
N SER A 2 -3.46 -5.33 -1.83
CA SER A 2 -2.68 -4.75 -2.95
C SER A 2 -2.60 -5.74 -4.11
N ASN A 3 -3.66 -5.86 -4.90
CA ASN A 3 -3.65 -6.70 -6.10
C ASN A 3 -2.86 -5.97 -7.21
N MET A 4 -1.56 -5.80 -6.98
CA MET A 4 -0.63 -5.20 -7.94
C MET A 4 -0.14 -6.30 -8.87
N ASP A 5 -0.10 -6.00 -10.16
CA ASP A 5 0.42 -6.92 -11.16
C ASP A 5 1.85 -7.38 -10.78
N PRO A 6 2.13 -8.70 -10.74
CA PRO A 6 3.47 -9.23 -10.47
C PRO A 6 4.55 -8.65 -11.39
N ARG A 7 4.21 -8.29 -12.63
CA ARG A 7 5.11 -7.67 -13.60
C ARG A 7 5.54 -6.28 -13.15
N LEU A 8 4.65 -5.49 -12.56
CA LEU A 8 5.00 -4.18 -11.97
C LEU A 8 5.95 -4.33 -10.77
N LEU A 9 5.79 -5.38 -9.97
CA LEU A 9 6.71 -5.67 -8.88
C LEU A 9 8.10 -6.09 -9.39
N LYS A 10 8.14 -6.94 -10.43
CA LYS A 10 9.38 -7.32 -11.10
C LYS A 10 10.07 -6.11 -11.71
N MET A 11 9.33 -5.25 -12.42
CA MET A 11 9.82 -3.98 -12.96
C MET A 11 10.47 -3.11 -11.88
N LYS A 12 9.79 -2.88 -10.74
CA LYS A 12 10.37 -2.09 -9.64
C LYS A 12 11.68 -2.67 -9.11
N ARG A 13 11.82 -4.00 -9.10
CA ARG A 13 13.09 -4.65 -8.71
C ARG A 13 14.19 -4.39 -9.72
N LEU A 14 13.89 -4.42 -11.01
CA LEU A 14 14.84 -4.13 -12.09
C LEU A 14 15.32 -2.66 -12.07
N PHE A 15 14.42 -1.71 -11.84
CA PHE A 15 14.82 -0.31 -11.61
C PHE A 15 15.68 -0.14 -10.37
N ARG A 16 15.41 -0.92 -9.32
CA ARG A 16 16.16 -0.88 -8.07
C ARG A 16 17.55 -1.52 -8.18
N SER A 17 17.70 -2.58 -8.98
CA SER A 17 19.02 -3.18 -9.28
C SER A 17 19.84 -2.32 -10.24
N GLY A 18 19.25 -1.30 -10.86
CA GLY A 18 19.89 -0.47 -11.89
C GLY A 18 19.95 -1.14 -13.26
N GLU A 19 19.27 -2.28 -13.43
CA GLU A 19 19.20 -3.01 -14.70
C GLU A 19 18.29 -2.30 -15.71
N LEU A 20 17.25 -1.62 -15.23
CA LEU A 20 16.47 -0.67 -16.01
C LEU A 20 16.73 0.76 -15.49
N VAL A 21 16.92 1.71 -16.40
CA VAL A 21 17.13 3.12 -16.07
C VAL A 21 16.34 3.99 -17.04
N TYR A 22 15.60 4.96 -16.50
CA TYR A 22 14.84 5.90 -17.32
C TYR A 22 15.74 6.68 -18.28
N GLY A 23 15.31 6.79 -19.54
CA GLY A 23 16.02 7.51 -20.60
C GLY A 23 17.25 6.79 -21.15
N LYS A 24 17.50 5.54 -20.77
CA LYS A 24 18.63 4.73 -21.26
C LYS A 24 18.15 3.39 -21.79
N LYS A 25 18.69 2.97 -22.93
CA LYS A 25 18.46 1.63 -23.51
C LYS A 25 19.34 0.58 -22.80
N VAL A 26 18.96 0.22 -21.56
CA VAL A 26 19.68 -0.75 -20.73
C VAL A 26 18.68 -1.74 -20.15
N GLY A 27 19.05 -3.02 -20.10
CA GLY A 27 18.22 -4.12 -19.62
C GLY A 27 17.17 -4.59 -20.62
N ASP A 28 16.30 -5.51 -20.19
CA ASP A 28 15.19 -6.04 -20.97
C ASP A 28 13.85 -5.39 -20.54
N PRO A 29 13.32 -4.41 -21.32
CA PRO A 29 12.06 -3.74 -21.01
C PRO A 29 10.81 -4.51 -21.48
N THR A 30 10.97 -5.67 -22.12
CA THR A 30 9.89 -6.41 -22.79
C THR A 30 8.68 -6.63 -21.88
N ILE A 31 8.91 -6.91 -20.59
CA ILE A 31 7.86 -7.12 -19.59
C ILE A 31 6.89 -5.94 -19.50
N MET A 32 7.39 -4.71 -19.62
CA MET A 32 6.57 -3.49 -19.53
C MET A 32 5.96 -3.12 -20.87
N MET A 33 6.65 -3.41 -21.97
CA MET A 33 6.12 -3.24 -23.32
C MET A 33 4.94 -4.18 -23.58
N ASP A 34 5.05 -5.45 -23.15
CA ASP A 34 3.97 -6.45 -23.20
C ASP A 34 2.79 -6.01 -22.34
N LEU A 35 3.06 -5.49 -21.13
CA LEU A 35 1.99 -4.96 -20.28
C LEU A 35 1.29 -3.76 -20.91
N ALA A 36 2.02 -2.88 -21.62
CA ALA A 36 1.42 -1.76 -22.32
C ALA A 36 0.48 -2.23 -23.43
N GLU A 37 0.91 -3.20 -24.23
CA GLU A 37 0.11 -3.79 -25.31
C GLU A 37 -1.14 -4.50 -24.78
N GLU A 38 -1.01 -5.30 -23.72
CA GLU A 38 -2.15 -5.97 -23.06
C GLU A 38 -3.17 -4.97 -22.51
N LEU A 39 -2.72 -3.79 -22.08
CA LEU A 39 -3.57 -2.71 -21.61
C LEU A 39 -4.09 -1.80 -22.74
N GLY A 40 -3.86 -2.16 -24.00
CA GLY A 40 -4.34 -1.45 -25.18
C GLY A 40 -3.55 -0.18 -25.52
N ARG A 41 -2.28 -0.10 -25.12
CA ARG A 41 -1.38 1.03 -25.39
C ARG A 41 -0.23 0.62 -26.31
N PRO A 42 0.36 1.56 -27.07
CA PRO A 42 1.55 1.31 -27.85
C PRO A 42 2.68 0.73 -26.98
N ARG A 43 3.36 -0.31 -27.48
CA ARG A 43 4.49 -0.97 -26.78
C ARG A 43 5.57 0.03 -26.34
N GLU A 44 5.79 1.07 -27.14
CA GLU A 44 6.77 2.14 -26.90
C GLU A 44 6.50 2.92 -25.60
N GLU A 45 5.24 3.01 -25.15
CA GLU A 45 4.91 3.65 -23.86
C GLU A 45 5.40 2.84 -22.66
N GLY A 46 5.62 1.54 -22.83
CA GLY A 46 6.20 0.64 -21.84
C GLY A 46 7.73 0.63 -21.82
N ASP A 47 8.39 1.28 -22.79
CA ASP A 47 9.84 1.30 -22.88
C ASP A 47 10.42 2.43 -21.99
N PRO A 48 11.18 2.10 -20.92
CA PRO A 48 11.79 3.09 -20.05
C PRO A 48 12.88 3.92 -20.74
N ALA A 49 13.40 3.48 -21.90
CA ALA A 49 14.31 4.29 -22.70
C ALA A 49 13.63 5.56 -23.25
N ASN A 50 12.31 5.54 -23.44
CA ASN A 50 11.51 6.69 -23.91
C ASN A 50 11.16 7.69 -22.79
N GLY A 51 11.61 7.44 -21.56
CA GLY A 51 11.42 8.32 -20.42
C GLY A 51 10.62 7.68 -19.29
N LEU A 52 10.00 8.53 -18.47
CA LEU A 52 9.25 8.07 -17.30
C LEU A 52 7.99 7.30 -17.73
N ILE A 53 7.85 6.07 -17.24
CA ILE A 53 6.69 5.23 -17.54
C ILE A 53 5.38 5.93 -17.13
N PRO A 54 4.35 6.00 -17.99
CA PRO A 54 3.12 6.71 -17.68
C PRO A 54 2.41 6.14 -16.45
N CYS A 55 1.74 7.03 -15.70
CA CYS A 55 0.97 6.63 -14.51
C CYS A 55 -0.12 5.59 -14.82
N PHE A 56 -0.64 5.55 -16.05
CA PHE A 56 -1.58 4.52 -16.50
C PHE A 56 -1.02 3.11 -16.30
N LEU A 57 0.21 2.86 -16.76
CA LEU A 57 0.89 1.57 -16.60
C LEU A 57 1.23 1.31 -15.12
N ALA A 58 1.76 2.32 -14.42
CA ALA A 58 2.05 2.21 -12.98
C ALA A 58 0.80 1.92 -12.12
N HIS A 59 -0.39 2.31 -12.59
CA HIS A 59 -1.67 2.06 -11.95
C HIS A 59 -2.38 0.78 -12.44
N GLY A 60 -1.73 -0.02 -13.30
CA GLY A 60 -2.29 -1.26 -13.84
C GLY A 60 -3.51 -1.02 -14.74
N GLY A 61 -3.43 -0.02 -15.63
CA GLY A 61 -4.47 0.27 -16.62
C GLY A 61 -5.57 1.23 -16.15
N VAL A 62 -5.35 1.95 -15.04
CA VAL A 62 -6.32 2.96 -14.57
C VAL A 62 -5.92 4.35 -15.03
N GLU A 63 -6.74 4.93 -15.89
CA GLU A 63 -6.58 6.30 -16.37
C GLU A 63 -6.71 7.33 -15.25
N GLY A 64 -5.65 8.11 -15.05
CA GLY A 64 -5.58 9.22 -14.10
C GLY A 64 -5.33 8.81 -12.65
N CYS A 65 -4.42 9.54 -11.98
CA CYS A 65 -4.05 9.29 -10.58
C CYS A 65 -5.24 9.46 -9.62
N ALA A 66 -6.14 10.41 -9.89
CA ALA A 66 -7.32 10.65 -9.04
C ALA A 66 -8.31 9.47 -9.08
N LYS A 67 -8.55 8.91 -10.26
CA LYS A 67 -9.42 7.74 -10.45
C LYS A 67 -8.82 6.51 -9.78
N HIS A 68 -7.51 6.30 -9.95
CA HIS A 68 -6.78 5.22 -9.28
C HIS A 68 -6.90 5.32 -7.75
N LYS A 69 -6.65 6.50 -7.16
CA LYS A 69 -6.79 6.72 -5.70
C LYS A 69 -8.19 6.39 -5.19
N ARG A 70 -9.24 6.84 -5.89
CA ARG A 70 -10.64 6.53 -5.54
C ARG A 70 -10.93 5.03 -5.62
N LEU A 71 -10.41 4.36 -6.65
CA LEU A 71 -10.59 2.93 -6.85
C LEU A 71 -9.89 2.12 -5.76
N VAL A 72 -8.65 2.47 -5.43
CA VAL A 72 -7.86 1.87 -4.35
C VAL A 72 -8.59 2.03 -3.02
N TRP A 73 -9.09 3.23 -2.72
CA TRP A 73 -9.84 3.49 -1.49
C TRP A 73 -11.10 2.62 -1.42
N ARG A 74 -11.92 2.61 -2.47
CA ARG A 74 -13.17 1.84 -2.49
C ARG A 74 -12.92 0.34 -2.37
N ARG A 75 -11.95 -0.20 -3.11
CA ARG A 75 -11.58 -1.62 -3.04
C ARG A 75 -11.03 -1.96 -1.66
N GLY A 76 -10.11 -1.14 -1.14
CA GLY A 76 -9.55 -1.32 0.20
C GLY A 76 -10.62 -1.30 1.29
N PHE A 77 -11.59 -0.40 1.19
CA PHE A 77 -12.73 -0.33 2.12
C PHE A 77 -13.59 -1.59 2.07
N LEU A 78 -13.98 -2.04 0.87
CA LEU A 78 -14.79 -3.25 0.70
C LEU A 78 -14.05 -4.52 1.15
N ASP A 79 -12.75 -4.62 0.87
CA ASP A 79 -11.93 -5.74 1.31
C ASP A 79 -11.74 -5.72 2.84
N ALA A 80 -11.60 -4.54 3.44
CA ALA A 80 -11.54 -4.39 4.89
C ALA A 80 -12.84 -4.85 5.55
N LEU A 81 -14.00 -4.48 4.98
CA LEU A 81 -15.31 -4.95 5.46
C LEU A 81 -15.39 -6.47 5.46
N LYS A 82 -14.92 -7.16 4.40
CA LYS A 82 -14.93 -8.63 4.33
C LYS A 82 -14.12 -9.29 5.45
N VAL A 83 -13.09 -8.63 5.96
CA VAL A 83 -12.25 -9.16 7.05
C VAL A 83 -12.82 -8.78 8.42
N TYR A 84 -13.26 -7.53 8.60
CA TYR A 84 -13.73 -7.04 9.89
C TYR A 84 -15.15 -7.49 10.25
N ILE A 85 -16.05 -7.67 9.27
CA ILE A 85 -17.41 -8.12 9.52
C ILE A 85 -17.42 -9.51 10.18
N PRO A 86 -16.75 -10.55 9.63
CA PRO A 86 -16.68 -11.85 10.29
C PRO A 86 -15.98 -11.77 11.65
N GLY A 87 -14.90 -10.99 11.78
CA GLY A 87 -14.18 -10.85 13.05
C GLY A 87 -15.04 -10.30 14.20
N HIS A 88 -15.99 -9.41 13.89
CA HIS A 88 -16.91 -8.87 14.90
C HIS A 88 -18.19 -9.71 15.08
N ILE A 89 -18.68 -10.35 14.02
CA ILE A 89 -19.92 -11.15 14.08
C ILE A 89 -19.66 -12.54 14.66
N LEU A 90 -18.55 -13.20 14.31
CA LEU A 90 -18.27 -14.58 14.67
C LEU A 90 -18.18 -14.80 16.20
N PRO A 91 -17.46 -13.97 16.99
CA PRO A 91 -17.44 -14.12 18.44
C PRO A 91 -18.82 -13.87 19.07
N THR A 92 -19.58 -12.93 18.51
CA THR A 92 -20.93 -12.60 18.99
C THR A 92 -21.91 -13.75 18.68
N LEU A 93 -21.78 -14.39 17.52
CA LEU A 93 -22.60 -15.52 17.10
C LEU A 93 -22.28 -16.79 17.91
N LEU A 94 -21.00 -17.07 18.17
CA LEU A 94 -20.56 -18.26 18.90
C LEU A 94 -20.84 -18.17 20.39
N PHE A 95 -20.52 -17.05 21.04
CA PHE A 95 -20.61 -16.93 22.50
C PHE A 95 -21.89 -16.25 22.99
N HIS A 96 -22.57 -15.46 22.15
CA HIS A 96 -23.68 -14.59 22.58
C HIS A 96 -24.95 -14.71 21.70
N ARG A 97 -25.17 -15.85 21.04
CA ARG A 97 -26.31 -16.11 20.13
C ARG A 97 -27.67 -15.70 20.70
N ARG A 98 -27.95 -16.01 21.98
CA ARG A 98 -29.22 -15.70 22.65
C ARG A 98 -29.46 -14.19 22.81
N ARG A 99 -28.40 -13.39 22.93
CA ARG A 99 -28.47 -11.92 23.05
C ARG A 99 -28.65 -11.24 21.68
N LEU A 100 -28.03 -11.78 20.64
CA LEU A 100 -28.26 -11.35 19.24
C LEU A 100 -29.72 -11.53 18.81
N LEU A 101 -30.32 -12.68 19.13
CA LEU A 101 -31.71 -12.99 18.76
C LEU A 101 -32.74 -12.13 19.51
N LYS A 102 -32.42 -11.67 20.73
CA LYS A 102 -33.34 -10.85 21.54
C LYS A 102 -33.26 -9.35 21.25
N SER A 103 -32.12 -8.82 20.81
CA SER A 103 -31.95 -7.38 20.55
C SER A 103 -30.98 -7.08 19.41
N PRO A 104 -31.32 -7.44 18.16
CA PRO A 104 -30.42 -7.30 17.02
C PRO A 104 -30.08 -5.83 16.70
N THR A 105 -31.03 -4.91 16.87
CA THR A 105 -30.85 -3.48 16.54
C THR A 105 -29.83 -2.79 17.43
N LYS A 106 -29.86 -3.06 18.75
CA LYS A 106 -28.90 -2.48 19.71
C LYS A 106 -27.47 -2.97 19.45
N THR A 107 -27.31 -4.26 19.14
CA THR A 107 -25.99 -4.83 18.81
C THR A 107 -25.47 -4.29 17.48
N LEU A 108 -26.33 -4.19 16.46
CA LEU A 108 -25.94 -3.67 15.15
C LEU A 108 -25.54 -2.19 15.20
N ASN A 109 -26.28 -1.36 15.93
CA ASN A 109 -25.98 0.07 16.10
C ASN A 109 -24.62 0.33 16.76
N HIS A 110 -24.12 -0.61 17.57
CA HIS A 110 -22.78 -0.49 18.17
C HIS A 110 -21.67 -1.05 17.26
N LEU A 111 -21.94 -2.15 16.54
CA LEU A 111 -20.96 -2.83 15.70
C LEU A 111 -20.68 -2.09 14.39
N VAL A 112 -21.73 -1.59 13.72
CA VAL A 112 -21.62 -0.95 12.40
C VAL A 112 -20.67 0.25 12.42
N PRO A 113 -20.79 1.23 13.34
CA PRO A 113 -19.86 2.35 13.39
C PRO A 113 -18.42 1.91 13.64
N SER A 114 -18.21 0.86 14.45
CA SER A 114 -16.87 0.33 14.74
C SER A 114 -16.24 -0.30 13.50
N VAL A 115 -16.99 -1.12 12.76
CA VAL A 115 -16.53 -1.77 11.53
C VAL A 115 -16.27 -0.76 10.42
N LEU A 116 -17.18 0.20 10.23
CA LEU A 116 -17.04 1.26 9.23
C LEU A 116 -15.82 2.14 9.52
N ARG A 117 -15.59 2.51 10.79
CA ARG A 117 -14.45 3.31 11.21
C ARG A 117 -13.13 2.60 10.93
N SER A 118 -13.01 1.33 11.31
CA SER A 118 -11.79 0.55 11.04
C SER A 118 -11.56 0.29 9.55
N SER A 119 -12.63 0.04 8.79
CA SER A 119 -12.55 -0.10 7.34
C SER A 119 -12.12 1.20 6.66
N THR A 120 -12.60 2.33 7.15
CA THR A 120 -12.21 3.67 6.68
C THR A 120 -10.76 3.99 7.03
N PHE A 121 -10.29 3.63 8.22
CA PHE A 121 -8.89 3.74 8.61
C PHE A 121 -7.99 2.98 7.62
N LEU A 122 -8.23 1.69 7.42
CA LEU A 122 -7.39 0.85 6.57
C LEU A 122 -7.41 1.30 5.09
N ALA A 123 -8.58 1.68 4.57
CA ALA A 123 -8.70 2.21 3.22
C ALA A 123 -7.96 3.54 3.05
N SER A 124 -8.07 4.43 4.03
CA SER A 124 -7.38 5.73 4.03
C SER A 124 -5.87 5.55 4.17
N TYR A 125 -5.41 4.61 4.99
CA TYR A 125 -3.98 4.29 5.15
C TYR A 125 -3.32 3.98 3.79
N ILE A 126 -3.88 3.03 3.04
CA ILE A 126 -3.37 2.62 1.73
C ILE A 126 -3.48 3.76 0.71
N THR A 127 -4.58 4.52 0.75
CA THR A 127 -4.82 5.60 -0.21
C THR A 127 -3.86 6.78 0.00
N THR A 128 -3.56 7.13 1.25
CA THR A 128 -2.58 8.17 1.60
C THR A 128 -1.19 7.82 1.08
N LEU A 129 -0.76 6.56 1.19
CA LEU A 129 0.49 6.08 0.59
C LEU A 129 0.56 6.38 -0.91
N TRP A 130 -0.47 5.98 -1.67
CA TRP A 130 -0.53 6.25 -3.11
C TRP A 130 -0.61 7.74 -3.45
N ILE A 131 -1.23 8.56 -2.59
CA ILE A 131 -1.28 10.00 -2.77
C ILE A 131 0.12 10.59 -2.83
N PHE A 132 0.97 10.27 -1.84
CA PHE A 132 2.33 10.80 -1.75
C PHE A 132 3.26 10.20 -2.80
N ILE A 133 3.14 8.91 -3.12
CA ILE A 133 3.89 8.28 -4.22
C ILE A 133 3.62 9.01 -5.53
N CYS A 134 2.34 9.20 -5.88
CA CYS A 134 1.96 9.90 -7.10
C CYS A 134 2.38 11.37 -7.08
N LEU A 135 2.29 12.04 -5.92
CA LEU A 135 2.65 13.45 -5.78
C LEU A 135 4.14 13.64 -6.04
N CYS A 136 5.00 12.90 -5.34
CA CYS A 136 6.45 12.99 -5.54
C CYS A 136 6.85 12.59 -6.97
N ARG A 137 6.23 11.55 -7.55
CA ARG A 137 6.49 11.12 -8.92
C ARG A 137 6.14 12.21 -9.94
N ASN A 138 4.96 12.83 -9.80
CA ASN A 138 4.51 13.87 -10.72
C ASN A 138 5.25 15.20 -10.53
N THR A 139 5.70 15.52 -9.32
CA THR A 139 6.46 16.74 -9.04
C THR A 139 7.93 16.60 -9.45
N LEU A 140 8.57 15.48 -9.14
CA LEU A 140 9.99 15.26 -9.41
C LEU A 140 10.25 14.67 -10.80
N GLN A 141 9.24 14.13 -11.47
CA GLN A 141 9.36 13.41 -12.75
C GLN A 141 10.36 12.25 -12.70
N ARG A 142 10.48 11.60 -11.54
CA ARG A 142 11.32 10.42 -11.31
C ARG A 142 10.75 9.56 -10.18
N ASP A 143 10.98 8.26 -10.27
CA ASP A 143 10.67 7.36 -9.17
C ASP A 143 11.77 7.45 -8.11
N THR A 144 11.44 8.04 -6.97
CA THR A 144 12.33 8.21 -5.82
C THR A 144 11.76 7.52 -4.60
N THR A 145 12.64 7.20 -3.65
CA THR A 145 12.25 6.67 -2.34
C THR A 145 11.46 7.67 -1.49
N LEU A 146 11.50 8.97 -1.84
CA LEU A 146 10.82 10.03 -1.07
C LEU A 146 9.31 9.85 -1.03
N GLY A 147 8.67 9.46 -2.14
CA GLY A 147 7.22 9.24 -2.21
C GLY A 147 6.76 8.17 -1.21
N PRO A 148 7.34 6.96 -1.24
CA PRO A 148 7.07 5.92 -0.25
C PRO A 148 7.36 6.33 1.20
N ILE A 149 8.44 7.07 1.48
CA ILE A 149 8.77 7.54 2.84
C ILE A 149 7.68 8.47 3.37
N LEU A 150 7.43 9.54 2.62
CA LEU A 150 6.49 10.58 3.02
C LEU A 150 5.09 10.00 3.10
N GLY A 151 4.74 9.12 2.16
CA GLY A 151 3.48 8.38 2.18
C GLY A 151 3.35 7.48 3.40
N SER A 152 4.43 6.80 3.82
CA SER A 152 4.41 5.97 5.01
C SER A 152 4.17 6.84 6.24
N ILE A 153 5.01 7.86 6.46
CA ILE A 153 4.86 8.79 7.60
C ILE A 153 3.45 9.40 7.63
N ALA A 154 2.96 9.90 6.49
CA ALA A 154 1.63 10.48 6.36
C ALA A 154 0.52 9.46 6.63
N SER A 155 0.68 8.21 6.18
CA SER A 155 -0.30 7.14 6.41
C SER A 155 -0.39 6.77 7.90
N GLY A 156 0.67 6.90 8.68
CA GLY A 156 0.65 6.69 10.13
C GLY A 156 -0.37 7.60 10.84
N PHE A 157 -0.55 8.84 10.40
CA PHE A 157 -1.56 9.74 10.96
C PHE A 157 -3.00 9.25 10.75
N THR A 158 -3.25 8.41 9.74
CA THR A 158 -4.58 7.82 9.55
C THR A 158 -4.97 6.90 10.70
N LEU A 159 -4.01 6.39 11.49
CA LEU A 159 -4.26 5.62 12.71
C LEU A 159 -5.07 6.40 13.75
N LEU A 160 -5.03 7.75 13.71
CA LEU A 160 -5.86 8.61 14.55
C LEU A 160 -7.36 8.49 14.23
N LEU A 161 -7.72 7.96 13.06
CA LEU A 161 -9.10 7.61 12.74
C LEU A 161 -9.59 6.38 13.50
N GLU A 162 -8.73 5.58 14.12
CA GLU A 162 -9.14 4.40 14.89
C GLU A 162 -9.48 4.78 16.35
N LYS A 163 -10.17 3.91 17.10
CA LYS A 163 -10.41 4.11 18.56
C LYS A 163 -9.12 3.98 19.37
N LYS A 164 -8.98 4.74 20.46
CA LYS A 164 -7.74 4.85 21.25
C LYS A 164 -7.27 3.49 21.79
N GLU A 165 -8.20 2.64 22.22
CA GLU A 165 -7.92 1.31 22.75
C GLU A 165 -7.32 0.40 21.66
N ARG A 166 -7.95 0.41 20.49
CA ARG A 166 -7.55 -0.40 19.33
C ARG A 166 -6.25 0.07 18.67
N ARG A 167 -5.90 1.36 18.76
CA ARG A 167 -4.61 1.88 18.25
C ARG A 167 -3.41 1.19 18.90
N ARG A 168 -3.48 0.95 20.21
CA ARG A 168 -2.40 0.29 20.96
C ARG A 168 -2.23 -1.16 20.56
N GLU A 169 -3.34 -1.86 20.36
CA GLU A 169 -3.32 -3.24 19.86
C GLU A 169 -2.65 -3.30 18.48
N VAL A 170 -3.08 -2.46 17.53
CA VAL A 170 -2.50 -2.42 16.19
C VAL A 170 -1.01 -2.07 16.22
N ALA A 171 -0.61 -1.07 17.01
CA ALA A 171 0.80 -0.69 17.17
C ALA A 171 1.64 -1.86 17.71
N VAL A 172 1.17 -2.54 18.77
CA VAL A 172 1.85 -3.71 19.34
C VAL A 172 1.97 -4.85 18.32
N TYR A 173 0.99 -5.05 17.43
CA TYR A 173 1.11 -6.04 16.36
C TYR A 173 2.14 -5.66 15.29
N CYS A 174 2.35 -4.37 15.06
CA CYS A 174 3.26 -3.89 14.02
C CYS A 174 4.71 -3.80 14.48
N VAL A 175 4.94 -3.49 15.76
CA VAL A 175 6.28 -3.33 16.34
C VAL A 175 7.19 -4.55 16.11
N PRO A 176 6.78 -5.81 16.36
CA PRO A 176 7.64 -6.96 16.10
C PRO A 176 8.03 -7.09 14.63
N LYS A 177 7.11 -6.77 13.71
CA LYS A 177 7.37 -6.82 12.26
C LYS A 177 8.29 -5.70 11.80
N ALA A 178 8.18 -4.54 12.42
CA ALA A 178 9.11 -3.43 12.24
C ALA A 178 10.52 -3.81 12.69
N VAL A 179 10.64 -4.41 13.88
CA VAL A 179 11.93 -4.86 14.45
C VAL A 179 12.54 -5.97 13.61
N GLU A 180 11.76 -6.99 13.22
CA GLU A 180 12.21 -8.08 12.35
C GLU A 180 12.76 -7.54 11.02
N SER A 181 12.05 -6.58 10.42
CA SER A 181 12.47 -5.94 9.17
C SER A 181 13.75 -5.12 9.32
N ALA A 182 13.93 -4.43 10.45
CA ALA A 182 15.15 -3.69 10.77
C ALA A 182 16.33 -4.65 11.03
N TRP A 183 16.07 -5.74 11.77
CA TRP A 183 17.07 -6.75 12.12
C TRP A 183 17.65 -7.44 10.88
N TRP A 184 16.79 -7.85 9.94
CA TRP A 184 17.24 -8.43 8.66
C TRP A 184 18.12 -7.47 7.86
N ARG A 185 17.86 -6.16 7.94
CA ARG A 185 18.68 -5.17 7.25
C ARG A 185 20.03 -4.96 7.92
N TRP A 186 20.07 -4.99 9.25
CA TRP A 186 21.30 -4.87 10.02
C TRP A 186 22.21 -6.09 9.79
N THR A 187 21.66 -7.30 9.96
CA THR A 187 22.41 -8.56 9.83
C THR A 187 22.85 -8.87 8.40
N ALA A 188 22.12 -8.41 7.38
CA ALA A 188 22.52 -8.52 5.98
C ALA A 188 23.68 -7.57 5.57
N GLY A 189 24.40 -6.96 6.53
CA GLY A 189 25.57 -6.14 6.26
C GLY A 189 25.29 -4.79 5.58
N ARG A 190 24.02 -4.35 5.51
CA ARG A 190 23.66 -3.08 4.84
C ARG A 190 23.77 -1.85 5.73
N GLY A 191 24.03 -2.03 7.03
CA GLY A 191 24.19 -0.94 8.01
C GLY A 191 23.01 0.05 8.09
N PHE A 192 23.06 0.98 9.04
CA PHE A 192 22.21 2.20 8.99
C PHE A 192 22.81 3.29 8.07
N GLY A 193 24.07 3.11 7.65
CA GLY A 193 24.83 4.06 6.80
C GLY A 193 25.28 3.51 5.44
N GLY A 194 24.92 2.28 5.06
CA GLY A 194 25.12 1.80 3.69
C GLY A 194 24.19 2.58 2.76
N GLY A 195 24.75 3.22 1.74
CA GLY A 195 24.12 4.25 0.89
C GLY A 195 22.60 4.14 0.79
N TRP A 196 21.91 5.22 1.18
CA TRP A 196 20.46 5.41 1.18
C TRP A 196 19.85 5.21 -0.21
N THR A 197 19.83 3.97 -0.69
CA THR A 197 19.39 3.61 -2.04
C THR A 197 18.26 2.59 -1.92
N GLY A 198 17.05 3.07 -2.23
CA GLY A 198 15.90 2.25 -2.62
C GLY A 198 15.24 1.39 -1.54
N SER A 199 15.90 0.29 -1.19
CA SER A 199 15.27 -0.89 -0.57
C SER A 199 14.96 -0.76 0.91
N GLY A 200 15.85 -0.11 1.65
CA GLY A 200 15.75 -0.05 3.08
C GLY A 200 14.72 0.96 3.56
N VAL A 201 14.63 2.06 2.83
CA VAL A 201 13.91 3.22 3.27
C VAL A 201 12.39 2.99 3.25
N GLU A 202 11.87 2.21 2.29
CA GLU A 202 10.46 1.82 2.26
C GLU A 202 10.10 0.92 3.44
N VAL A 203 10.91 -0.11 3.70
CA VAL A 203 10.66 -1.07 4.78
C VAL A 203 10.79 -0.40 6.15
N GLY A 204 11.78 0.48 6.34
CA GLY A 204 11.96 1.26 7.55
C GLY A 204 10.87 2.32 7.75
N ALA A 205 10.46 3.02 6.71
CA ALA A 205 9.40 4.01 6.79
C ALA A 205 8.03 3.36 7.02
N PHE A 206 7.73 2.21 6.41
CA PHE A 206 6.52 1.42 6.72
C PHE A 206 6.53 0.91 8.16
N SER A 207 7.70 0.50 8.65
CA SER A 207 7.89 0.01 10.01
C SER A 207 7.72 1.11 11.07
N VAL A 208 8.25 2.31 10.80
CA VAL A 208 8.12 3.50 11.66
C VAL A 208 6.74 4.14 11.55
N ALA A 209 6.10 4.11 10.38
CA ALA A 209 4.75 4.62 10.18
C ALA A 209 3.66 3.79 10.85
N MET A 210 3.96 2.53 11.16
CA MET A 210 3.04 1.61 11.84
C MET A 210 3.35 1.46 13.34
N GLY A 211 4.39 2.15 13.83
CA GLY A 211 4.81 2.20 15.24
C GLY A 211 4.26 3.42 15.97
#